data_AF-A0A1I7RR71-F1
#
_entry.id   AF-A0A1I7RR71-F1
#
_cell.length_a   1.000
_cell.length_b   1.000
_cell.length_c   1.000
_cell.angle_alpha   90.00
_cell.angle_beta   90.00
_cell.angle_gamma   90.00
#
_symmetry.space_group_name_H-M   'P 1'
#
loop_
_entity.id
_entity.type
_entity.pdbx_description
1 polymer ?
#
loop_
_entity_poly.entity_id
_entity_poly.type
_entity_poly.pdbx_seq_one_letter_code
_entity_poly.pdbx_strand_id
1 'polypeptide(L)'
;MANRFPPIELIPARGEIVRDEDVKLNQHLLKGAEFVINKTWDNQDLDHDPIRISMRWHFEKIPRRPHKRVIRVQIQAPLFDDPEPPNEGTGYVSNLYDYEVVELFFMNDKGHYLEVEVGPHGHWLVLLFDGYRHCINKGEDIDLEVTNQFDMDVWNCTAEIPLAYLPGEVTSFNAYAIHGSGADRHYEALYPVTDGAVKEPDFHLKQYFQPFDIRRVVPEGYNRKAYTDLKYGNMWDSVENAE
;
A
#
# COMPACT_ATOMS: atom_id res chain seq x y z
N MET A 1 24.82 -10.82 42.85
CA MET A 1 25.43 -10.83 41.50
C MET A 1 24.48 -11.59 40.59
N ALA A 2 23.69 -10.86 39.80
CA ALA A 2 22.75 -11.43 38.86
C ALA A 2 23.07 -10.86 37.48
N ASN A 3 23.69 -11.66 36.62
CA ASN A 3 23.75 -11.42 35.19
C ASN A 3 23.06 -12.60 34.52
N ARG A 4 21.76 -12.46 34.25
CA ARG A 4 21.07 -13.28 33.26
C ARG A 4 20.95 -12.41 32.01
N PHE A 5 21.77 -12.71 31.01
CA PHE A 5 21.51 -12.24 29.65
C PHE A 5 20.21 -12.91 29.15
N PRO A 6 19.37 -12.20 28.38
CA PRO A 6 18.24 -12.84 27.72
C PRO A 6 18.75 -13.84 26.66
N PRO A 7 17.97 -14.88 26.32
CA PRO A 7 18.33 -15.79 25.24
C PRO A 7 18.39 -15.01 23.93
N ILE A 8 19.47 -15.21 23.18
CA ILE A 8 19.63 -14.74 21.81
C ILE A 8 18.58 -15.48 20.97
N GLU A 9 17.57 -14.76 20.47
CA GLU A 9 16.66 -15.30 19.45
C GLU A 9 17.47 -15.58 18.18
N LEU A 10 17.46 -16.85 17.76
CA LEU A 10 18.13 -17.33 16.57
C LEU A 10 17.47 -16.69 15.35
N ILE A 11 18.15 -15.75 14.72
CA ILE A 11 17.82 -15.27 13.38
C ILE A 11 17.97 -16.46 12.43
N PRO A 12 16.92 -16.89 11.69
CA PRO A 12 17.06 -17.99 10.75
C PRO A 12 17.99 -17.57 9.61
N ALA A 13 18.91 -18.47 9.26
CA ALA A 13 19.94 -18.26 8.25
C ALA A 13 19.33 -18.10 6.84
N ARG A 14 20.12 -17.52 5.91
CA ARG A 14 19.76 -17.33 4.51
C ARG A 14 19.18 -18.61 3.90
N GLY A 15 17.90 -18.58 3.52
CA GLY A 15 17.26 -19.60 2.69
C GLY A 15 16.17 -20.46 3.36
N GLU A 16 15.84 -20.25 4.63
CA GLU A 16 14.73 -20.99 5.25
C GLU A 16 13.35 -20.41 4.89
N ILE A 17 12.46 -21.29 4.43
CA ILE A 17 11.02 -21.01 4.25
C ILE A 17 10.43 -20.74 5.64
N VAL A 18 9.87 -19.54 5.86
CA VAL A 18 9.13 -19.21 7.07
C VAL A 18 7.95 -20.18 7.19
N ARG A 19 7.95 -21.02 8.23
CA ARG A 19 6.89 -22.02 8.41
C ARG A 19 5.65 -21.34 8.96
N ASP A 20 4.47 -21.78 8.51
CA ASP A 20 3.17 -21.23 8.95
C ASP A 20 2.97 -21.26 10.50
N GLU A 21 3.72 -22.12 11.21
CA GLU A 21 3.72 -22.22 12.68
C GLU A 21 4.45 -21.05 13.36
N ASP A 22 5.53 -20.53 12.77
CA ASP A 22 6.29 -19.39 13.30
C ASP A 22 5.49 -18.08 13.16
N VAL A 23 4.64 -18.00 12.13
CA VAL A 23 3.73 -16.86 11.90
C VAL A 23 2.71 -16.73 13.01
N LYS A 24 2.16 -17.85 13.50
CA LYS A 24 1.20 -17.85 14.61
C LYS A 24 1.83 -17.33 15.89
N LEU A 25 3.13 -17.57 16.09
CA LEU A 25 3.85 -17.08 17.26
C LEU A 25 3.95 -15.55 17.27
N ASN A 26 4.05 -14.88 16.11
CA ASN A 26 4.31 -13.43 16.05
C ASN A 26 3.10 -12.55 15.68
N GLN A 27 1.95 -13.12 15.33
CA GLN A 27 0.74 -12.35 15.00
C GLN A 27 0.29 -11.38 16.10
N HIS A 28 0.51 -11.73 17.37
CA HIS A 28 0.14 -10.88 18.52
C HIS A 28 0.98 -9.60 18.65
N LEU A 29 2.11 -9.50 17.92
CA LEU A 29 2.98 -8.32 17.90
C LEU A 29 2.61 -7.33 16.78
N LEU A 30 1.73 -7.72 15.85
CA LEU A 30 1.30 -6.88 14.74
C LEU A 30 0.30 -5.83 15.24
N LYS A 31 0.83 -4.65 15.57
CA LYS A 31 0.04 -3.51 16.07
C LYS A 31 -0.81 -2.86 14.99
N GLY A 32 -0.50 -3.12 13.72
CA GLY A 32 -1.05 -2.40 12.59
C GLY A 32 -0.51 -0.98 12.44
N ALA A 33 -1.02 -0.29 11.43
CA ALA A 33 -0.71 1.10 11.15
C ALA A 33 -2.01 1.91 10.92
N GLU A 34 -1.98 3.18 11.32
CA GLU A 34 -3.07 4.14 11.17
C GLU A 34 -2.46 5.42 10.60
N PHE A 35 -3.09 5.99 9.58
CA PHE A 35 -2.64 7.19 8.91
C PHE A 35 -3.82 8.12 8.65
N VAL A 36 -3.52 9.42 8.53
CA VAL A 36 -4.50 10.46 8.27
C VAL A 36 -3.93 11.40 7.23
N ILE A 37 -4.60 11.52 6.09
CA ILE A 37 -4.33 12.58 5.11
C ILE A 37 -5.17 13.78 5.54
N ASN A 38 -4.50 14.86 5.94
CA ASN A 38 -5.13 16.09 6.42
C ASN A 38 -4.45 17.35 5.87
N LYS A 39 -3.72 17.20 4.77
CA LYS A 39 -2.96 18.26 4.12
C LYS A 39 -3.05 18.12 2.61
N THR A 40 -3.06 19.26 1.92
CA THR A 40 -2.80 19.29 0.48
C THR A 40 -1.37 18.82 0.20
N TRP A 41 -1.07 18.44 -1.04
CA TRP A 41 0.25 18.00 -1.49
C TRP A 41 1.36 19.02 -1.19
N ASP A 42 1.04 20.31 -1.12
CA ASP A 42 1.90 21.45 -0.83
C ASP A 42 1.74 21.99 0.61
N ASN A 43 1.27 21.13 1.52
CA ASN A 43 1.23 21.34 2.97
C ASN A 43 0.29 22.46 3.46
N GLN A 44 -0.78 22.75 2.72
CA GLN A 44 -1.89 23.59 3.18
C GLN A 44 -2.95 22.78 3.94
N ASP A 45 -3.78 23.48 4.72
CA ASP A 45 -4.92 22.87 5.41
C ASP A 45 -6.04 22.48 4.41
N LEU A 46 -6.74 21.38 4.70
CA LEU A 46 -7.94 20.97 3.96
C LEU A 46 -9.17 21.73 4.45
N ASP A 47 -10.18 21.83 3.58
CA ASP A 47 -11.48 22.44 3.87
C ASP A 47 -12.61 21.41 4.08
N HIS A 48 -12.28 20.11 4.04
CA HIS A 48 -13.18 18.99 4.31
C HIS A 48 -12.62 18.05 5.40
N ASP A 49 -13.39 17.02 5.75
CA ASP A 49 -12.97 16.00 6.70
C ASP A 49 -11.78 15.18 6.17
N PRO A 50 -10.84 14.77 7.03
CA PRO A 50 -9.62 14.08 6.59
C PRO A 50 -9.89 12.63 6.19
N ILE A 51 -9.04 12.11 5.31
CA ILE A 51 -9.06 10.71 4.89
C ILE A 51 -8.29 9.87 5.89
N ARG A 52 -8.86 8.73 6.30
CA ARG A 52 -8.30 7.82 7.31
C ARG A 52 -7.94 6.49 6.67
N ILE A 53 -6.74 6.01 6.93
CA ILE A 53 -6.22 4.75 6.39
C ILE A 53 -5.77 3.86 7.55
N SER A 54 -6.33 2.67 7.66
CA SER A 54 -5.92 1.63 8.60
C SER A 54 -5.34 0.43 7.85
N MET A 55 -4.24 -0.11 8.34
CA MET A 55 -3.61 -1.30 7.76
C MET A 55 -3.44 -2.39 8.80
N ARG A 56 -3.81 -3.61 8.45
CA ARG A 56 -3.70 -4.79 9.30
C ARG A 56 -3.29 -6.02 8.50
N TRP A 57 -2.50 -6.87 9.13
CA TRP A 57 -2.25 -8.21 8.62
C TRP A 57 -3.54 -9.02 8.56
N HIS A 58 -3.77 -9.71 7.45
CA HIS A 58 -4.84 -10.67 7.34
C HIS A 58 -4.34 -11.99 6.72
N PHE A 59 -4.64 -13.08 7.43
CA PHE A 59 -4.32 -14.44 7.03
C PHE A 59 -5.59 -15.28 6.98
N GLU A 60 -5.83 -15.94 5.86
CA GLU A 60 -6.95 -16.87 5.71
C GLU A 60 -6.45 -18.22 5.21
N LYS A 61 -6.86 -19.28 5.89
CA LYS A 61 -6.56 -20.66 5.51
C LYS A 61 -7.84 -21.37 5.11
N ILE A 62 -7.99 -21.58 3.80
CA ILE A 62 -9.09 -22.36 3.24
C ILE A 62 -8.56 -23.75 2.84
N PRO A 63 -9.17 -24.85 3.31
CA PRO A 63 -8.75 -26.19 2.90
C PRO A 63 -8.72 -26.36 1.38
N ARG A 64 -7.60 -26.88 0.85
CA ARG A 64 -7.38 -27.15 -0.58
C ARG A 64 -7.33 -25.91 -1.49
N ARG A 65 -7.14 -24.71 -0.94
CA ARG A 65 -6.82 -23.49 -1.70
C ARG A 65 -5.49 -22.89 -1.21
N PRO A 66 -4.80 -22.10 -2.05
CA PRO A 66 -3.70 -21.26 -1.57
C PRO A 66 -4.13 -20.44 -0.35
N HIS A 67 -3.24 -20.29 0.63
CA HIS A 67 -3.54 -19.45 1.79
C HIS A 67 -3.51 -17.98 1.38
N LYS A 68 -4.43 -17.20 1.93
CA LYS A 68 -4.45 -15.75 1.74
C LYS A 68 -3.48 -15.11 2.73
N ARG A 69 -2.58 -14.28 2.19
CA ARG A 69 -1.58 -13.51 2.94
C ARG A 69 -1.60 -12.09 2.40
N VAL A 70 -2.33 -11.21 3.07
CA VAL A 70 -2.60 -9.86 2.58
C VAL A 70 -2.40 -8.83 3.68
N ILE A 71 -2.05 -7.60 3.29
CA ILE A 71 -2.33 -6.41 4.10
C ILE A 71 -3.77 -6.01 3.76
N ARG A 72 -4.67 -6.11 4.74
CA ARG A 72 -6.00 -5.52 4.64
C ARG A 72 -5.88 -4.03 4.94
N VAL A 73 -6.19 -3.20 3.96
CA VAL A 73 -6.25 -1.75 4.07
C VAL A 73 -7.72 -1.33 4.16
N GLN A 74 -8.04 -0.52 5.14
CA GLN A 74 -9.35 0.11 5.28
C GLN A 74 -9.19 1.61 5.08
N ILE A 75 -10.00 2.18 4.21
CA ILE A 75 -9.99 3.60 3.88
C ILE A 75 -11.36 4.15 4.20
N GLN A 76 -11.40 5.28 4.89
CA GLN A 76 -12.59 6.07 5.12
C GLN A 76 -12.31 7.49 4.61
N ALA A 77 -13.09 7.94 3.64
CA ALA A 77 -12.90 9.23 2.98
C ALA A 77 -14.26 9.89 2.70
N PRO A 78 -14.33 11.23 2.68
CA PRO A 78 -15.47 11.92 2.09
C PRO A 78 -15.66 11.46 0.63
N LEU A 79 -16.91 11.39 0.19
CA LEU A 79 -17.25 11.21 -1.22
C LEU A 79 -17.38 12.58 -1.86
N PHE A 80 -16.53 12.85 -2.85
CA PHE A 80 -16.57 14.10 -3.62
C PHE A 80 -17.40 13.96 -4.89
N ASP A 81 -17.39 12.75 -5.48
CA ASP A 81 -18.07 12.39 -6.74
C ASP A 81 -17.74 13.36 -7.90
N ASP A 82 -16.51 13.88 -7.88
CA ASP A 82 -15.94 14.76 -8.90
C ASP A 82 -14.49 14.34 -9.21
N PRO A 83 -14.17 13.98 -10.47
CA PRO A 83 -15.10 13.85 -11.61
C PRO A 83 -16.09 12.70 -11.47
N GLU A 84 -17.05 12.63 -12.39
CA GLU A 84 -17.90 11.44 -12.58
C GLU A 84 -17.03 10.17 -12.65
N PRO A 85 -17.46 9.07 -12.02
CA PRO A 85 -16.66 7.84 -11.98
C PRO A 85 -16.36 7.27 -13.35
N PRO A 86 -15.34 6.39 -13.45
CA PRO A 86 -15.08 5.63 -14.67
C PRO A 86 -16.35 4.91 -15.14
N ASN A 87 -16.56 4.88 -16.46
CA ASN A 87 -17.73 4.24 -17.07
C ASN A 87 -17.69 2.71 -16.94
N GLU A 88 -16.51 2.16 -16.68
CA GLU A 88 -16.28 0.77 -16.34
C GLU A 88 -17.05 0.38 -15.07
N GLY A 89 -17.49 -0.87 -14.98
CA GLY A 89 -17.94 -1.41 -13.70
C GLY A 89 -16.80 -1.48 -12.67
N THR A 90 -17.08 -2.00 -11.48
CA THR A 90 -16.05 -2.26 -10.46
C THR A 90 -14.89 -3.08 -11.05
N GLY A 91 -13.65 -2.77 -10.66
CA GLY A 91 -12.47 -3.52 -11.11
C GLY A 91 -11.32 -2.64 -11.59
N TYR A 92 -10.42 -3.25 -12.37
CA TYR A 92 -9.26 -2.57 -12.96
C TYR A 92 -9.67 -1.37 -13.84
N VAL A 93 -9.05 -0.21 -13.61
CA VAL A 93 -9.13 0.98 -14.46
C VAL A 93 -7.74 1.56 -14.63
N SER A 94 -7.32 1.81 -15.86
CA SER A 94 -6.06 2.50 -16.13
C SER A 94 -6.20 4.01 -15.92
N ASN A 95 -5.13 4.66 -15.46
CA ASN A 95 -5.11 6.09 -15.13
C ASN A 95 -6.21 6.48 -14.13
N LEU A 96 -6.38 5.69 -13.07
CA LEU A 96 -7.44 5.95 -12.09
C LEU A 96 -7.23 7.27 -11.34
N TYR A 97 -5.99 7.78 -11.29
CA TYR A 97 -5.64 9.15 -10.89
C TYR A 97 -6.34 10.27 -11.67
N ASP A 98 -7.00 10.01 -12.80
CA ASP A 98 -7.86 11.01 -13.48
C ASP A 98 -9.21 11.21 -12.75
N TYR A 99 -9.54 10.35 -11.77
CA TYR A 99 -10.82 10.31 -11.04
C TYR A 99 -10.67 10.59 -9.54
N GLU A 100 -11.75 10.47 -8.76
CA GLU A 100 -11.65 10.42 -7.30
C GLU A 100 -10.93 9.14 -6.86
N VAL A 101 -9.81 9.28 -6.16
CA VAL A 101 -8.93 8.16 -5.83
C VAL A 101 -8.15 8.39 -4.53
N VAL A 102 -7.81 7.29 -3.85
CA VAL A 102 -6.76 7.24 -2.83
C VAL A 102 -5.65 6.31 -3.31
N GLU A 103 -4.41 6.79 -3.20
CA GLU A 103 -3.21 6.09 -3.64
C GLU A 103 -2.30 5.75 -2.46
N LEU A 104 -1.73 4.54 -2.47
CA LEU A 104 -0.86 4.02 -1.41
C LEU A 104 0.46 3.59 -2.02
N PHE A 105 1.57 4.12 -1.49
CA PHE A 105 2.90 3.84 -2.01
C PHE A 105 3.77 3.14 -0.96
N PHE A 106 4.29 1.96 -1.31
CA PHE A 106 5.20 1.18 -0.46
C PHE A 106 6.57 1.05 -1.15
N MET A 107 7.61 1.64 -0.58
CA MET A 107 8.93 1.73 -1.22
C MET A 107 10.03 1.11 -0.34
N ASN A 108 11.01 0.46 -0.97
CA ASN A 108 12.25 0.00 -0.32
C ASN A 108 13.45 0.92 -0.63
N ASP A 109 14.59 0.67 0.03
CA ASP A 109 15.79 1.50 -0.12
C ASP A 109 16.49 1.34 -1.49
N LYS A 110 16.12 0.32 -2.28
CA LYS A 110 16.59 0.12 -3.66
C LYS A 110 15.83 1.00 -4.66
N GLY A 111 14.73 1.64 -4.25
CA GLY A 111 13.88 2.45 -5.11
C GLY A 111 12.83 1.63 -5.86
N HIS A 112 12.60 0.37 -5.48
CA HIS A 112 11.45 -0.38 -5.94
C HIS A 112 10.23 0.02 -5.12
N TYR A 113 9.09 0.23 -5.78
CA TYR A 113 7.86 0.57 -5.07
C TYR A 113 6.60 0.02 -5.73
N LEU A 114 5.65 -0.31 -4.87
CA LEU A 114 4.29 -0.63 -5.20
C LEU A 114 3.43 0.64 -5.07
N GLU A 115 2.56 0.86 -6.04
CA GLU A 115 1.48 1.84 -6.00
C GLU A 115 0.15 1.10 -6.10
N VAL A 116 -0.77 1.41 -5.17
CA VAL A 116 -2.13 0.87 -5.15
C VAL A 116 -3.11 2.02 -5.10
N GLU A 117 -3.94 2.13 -6.12
CA GLU A 117 -4.98 3.15 -6.26
C GLU A 117 -6.35 2.50 -6.07
N VAL A 118 -7.25 3.15 -5.33
CA VAL A 118 -8.64 2.71 -5.16
C VAL A 118 -9.59 3.91 -5.18
N GLY A 119 -10.67 3.78 -5.95
CA GLY A 119 -11.72 4.79 -6.04
C GLY A 119 -12.98 4.42 -5.24
N PRO A 120 -13.89 5.38 -4.99
CA PRO A 120 -15.12 5.18 -4.20
C PRO A 120 -16.09 4.18 -4.82
N HIS A 121 -16.03 3.97 -6.13
CA HIS A 121 -16.95 3.12 -6.89
C HIS A 121 -16.42 1.70 -7.16
N GLY A 122 -15.38 1.28 -6.44
CA GLY A 122 -14.82 -0.08 -6.51
C GLY A 122 -13.82 -0.28 -7.65
N HIS A 123 -13.38 0.80 -8.28
CA HIS A 123 -12.28 0.80 -9.25
C HIS A 123 -10.94 0.74 -8.52
N TRP A 124 -9.96 0.11 -9.15
CA TRP A 124 -8.60 0.02 -8.61
C TRP A 124 -7.55 -0.04 -9.70
N LEU A 125 -6.33 0.33 -9.35
CA LEU A 125 -5.13 0.17 -10.16
C LEU A 125 -3.98 -0.26 -9.26
N VAL A 126 -3.12 -1.15 -9.76
CA VAL A 126 -1.92 -1.59 -9.06
C VAL A 126 -0.75 -1.53 -10.02
N LEU A 127 0.29 -0.81 -9.63
CA LEU A 127 1.47 -0.58 -10.45
C LEU A 127 2.72 -0.95 -9.66
N LEU A 128 3.68 -1.58 -10.35
CA LEU A 128 5.00 -1.89 -9.78
C LEU A 128 6.06 -1.09 -10.53
N PHE A 129 7.03 -0.55 -9.78
CA PHE A 129 8.08 0.30 -10.33
C PHE A 129 9.47 -0.14 -9.87
N ASP A 130 10.42 -0.05 -10.80
CA ASP A 130 11.85 -0.24 -10.57
C ASP A 130 12.58 1.11 -10.76
N GLY A 131 12.46 1.97 -9.75
CA GLY A 131 12.96 3.34 -9.78
C GLY A 131 11.93 4.37 -10.25
N TYR A 132 12.36 5.64 -10.26
CA TYR A 132 11.48 6.79 -10.51
C TYR A 132 10.76 6.67 -11.86
N ARG A 133 9.42 6.53 -11.80
CA ARG A 133 8.51 6.38 -12.95
C ARG A 133 8.85 5.27 -13.95
N HIS A 134 9.70 4.31 -13.58
CA HIS A 134 10.00 3.15 -14.40
C HIS A 134 9.06 2.00 -14.05
N CYS A 135 7.87 2.03 -14.65
CA CYS A 135 6.81 1.06 -14.42
C CYS A 135 7.15 -0.29 -15.10
N ILE A 136 7.19 -1.36 -14.32
CA ILE A 136 7.49 -2.73 -14.78
C ILE A 136 6.24 -3.61 -14.88
N ASN A 137 5.14 -3.22 -14.23
CA ASN A 137 3.84 -3.86 -14.34
C ASN A 137 2.73 -2.80 -14.23
N LYS A 138 1.83 -2.77 -15.22
CA LYS A 138 0.75 -1.78 -15.35
C LYS A 138 -0.62 -2.27 -14.85
N GLY A 139 -0.63 -3.35 -14.07
CA GLY A 139 -1.83 -3.93 -13.46
C GLY A 139 -2.63 -4.87 -14.37
N GLU A 140 -2.21 -5.10 -15.61
CA GLU A 140 -2.97 -5.89 -16.61
C GLU A 140 -3.22 -7.35 -16.16
N ASP A 141 -2.29 -7.93 -15.40
CA ASP A 141 -2.36 -9.31 -14.88
C ASP A 141 -2.54 -9.37 -13.35
N ILE A 142 -2.90 -8.24 -12.73
CA ILE A 142 -3.09 -8.13 -11.27
C ILE A 142 -4.58 -8.31 -10.94
N ASP A 143 -4.88 -8.85 -9.76
CA ASP A 143 -6.23 -9.01 -9.23
C ASP A 143 -6.25 -8.47 -7.80
N LEU A 144 -7.03 -7.42 -7.55
CA LEU A 144 -7.17 -6.81 -6.23
C LEU A 144 -8.61 -6.96 -5.73
N GLU A 145 -8.74 -7.57 -4.56
CA GLU A 145 -10.02 -7.64 -3.88
C GLU A 145 -10.32 -6.29 -3.20
N VAL A 146 -11.33 -5.59 -3.71
CA VAL A 146 -11.82 -4.30 -3.20
C VAL A 146 -13.30 -4.42 -2.87
N THR A 147 -13.71 -3.89 -1.72
CA THR A 147 -15.12 -3.79 -1.31
C THR A 147 -15.39 -2.41 -0.77
N ASN A 148 -16.40 -1.74 -1.33
CA ASN A 148 -16.78 -0.39 -0.92
C ASN A 148 -18.19 -0.37 -0.35
N GLN A 149 -18.40 0.49 0.65
CA GLN A 149 -19.69 0.75 1.28
C GLN A 149 -19.82 2.25 1.51
N PHE A 150 -21.00 2.79 1.21
CA PHE A 150 -21.31 4.19 1.46
C PHE A 150 -22.09 4.32 2.78
N ASP A 151 -21.71 5.33 3.56
CA ASP A 151 -22.48 5.85 4.68
C ASP A 151 -22.69 7.35 4.46
N MET A 152 -23.82 7.70 3.84
CA MET A 152 -24.09 9.06 3.35
C MET A 152 -22.95 9.53 2.41
N ASP A 153 -22.31 10.65 2.74
CA ASP A 153 -21.25 11.29 1.96
C ASP A 153 -19.85 10.79 2.34
N VAL A 154 -19.75 9.57 2.90
CA VAL A 154 -18.50 8.92 3.26
C VAL A 154 -18.44 7.55 2.61
N TRP A 155 -17.35 7.28 1.88
CA TRP A 155 -17.08 5.94 1.37
C TRP A 155 -16.07 5.22 2.24
N ASN A 156 -16.36 3.94 2.49
CA ASN A 156 -15.53 3.04 3.27
C ASN A 156 -15.07 1.93 2.33
N CYS A 157 -13.78 1.88 2.04
CA CYS A 157 -13.16 0.86 1.21
C CYS A 157 -12.38 -0.13 2.07
N THR A 158 -12.46 -1.40 1.69
CA THR A 158 -11.51 -2.43 2.11
C THR A 158 -10.80 -2.97 0.88
N ALA A 159 -9.48 -2.78 0.81
CA ALA A 159 -8.60 -3.35 -0.21
C ALA A 159 -7.67 -4.39 0.42
N GLU A 160 -7.47 -5.52 -0.24
CA GLU A 160 -6.63 -6.59 0.30
C GLU A 160 -5.40 -6.83 -0.58
N ILE A 161 -4.30 -6.16 -0.21
CA ILE A 161 -3.04 -6.16 -0.95
C ILE A 161 -2.28 -7.47 -0.65
N PRO A 162 -2.12 -8.40 -1.62
CA PRO A 162 -1.30 -9.59 -1.45
C PRO A 162 0.17 -9.24 -1.18
N LEU A 163 0.81 -10.01 -0.30
CA LEU A 163 2.23 -9.80 -0.01
C LEU A 163 3.14 -9.92 -1.25
N ALA A 164 2.72 -10.68 -2.26
CA ALA A 164 3.45 -10.84 -3.51
C ALA A 164 3.59 -9.53 -4.30
N TYR A 165 2.75 -8.53 -4.04
CA TYR A 165 2.78 -7.27 -4.77
C TYR A 165 3.81 -6.30 -4.17
N LEU A 166 4.12 -6.45 -2.88
CA LEU A 166 5.11 -5.61 -2.22
C LEU A 166 6.52 -5.95 -2.70
N PRO A 167 7.38 -4.94 -2.92
CA PRO A 167 8.79 -5.21 -3.07
C PRO A 167 9.36 -5.77 -1.77
N GLY A 168 10.45 -6.54 -1.86
CA GLY A 168 11.19 -6.93 -0.66
C GLY A 168 11.71 -5.71 0.10
N GLU A 169 11.72 -5.81 1.43
CA GLU A 169 12.34 -4.83 2.33
C GLU A 169 11.73 -3.41 2.24
N VAL A 170 10.41 -3.29 2.12
CA VAL A 170 9.71 -1.98 2.29
C VAL A 170 10.19 -1.26 3.56
N THR A 171 10.64 -0.02 3.40
CA THR A 171 11.21 0.84 4.45
C THR A 171 10.51 2.18 4.57
N SER A 172 9.70 2.56 3.58
CA SER A 172 9.06 3.87 3.52
C SER A 172 7.69 3.83 2.89
N PHE A 173 6.88 4.83 3.23
CA PHE A 173 5.47 4.91 2.86
C PHE A 173 5.06 6.36 2.59
N ASN A 174 4.14 6.54 1.63
CA ASN A 174 3.33 7.73 1.52
C ASN A 174 1.92 7.33 1.01
N ALA A 175 0.97 8.23 1.15
CA ALA A 175 -0.36 8.07 0.60
C ALA A 175 -0.86 9.42 0.10
N TYR A 176 -1.69 9.38 -0.94
CA TYR A 176 -2.24 10.56 -1.58
C TYR A 176 -3.73 10.37 -1.83
N ALA A 177 -4.41 11.48 -2.04
CA ALA A 177 -5.77 11.47 -2.53
C ALA A 177 -5.94 12.54 -3.58
N ILE A 178 -6.80 12.26 -4.56
CA ILE A 178 -7.11 13.18 -5.64
C ILE A 178 -8.62 13.21 -5.83
N HIS A 179 -9.17 14.40 -5.98
CA HIS A 179 -10.59 14.64 -6.27
C HIS A 179 -10.75 16.00 -6.95
N GLY A 180 -11.98 16.33 -7.37
CA GLY A 180 -12.30 17.54 -8.10
C GLY A 180 -11.89 17.48 -9.57
N SER A 181 -12.25 18.50 -10.35
CA SER A 181 -12.02 18.56 -11.80
C SER A 181 -11.44 19.89 -12.27
N GLY A 182 -10.63 19.84 -13.33
CA GLY A 182 -10.15 21.03 -14.03
C GLY A 182 -9.34 21.96 -13.12
N ALA A 183 -9.80 23.21 -12.96
CA ALA A 183 -9.13 24.20 -12.11
C ALA A 183 -9.32 23.92 -10.60
N ASP A 184 -10.36 23.16 -10.25
CA ASP A 184 -10.70 22.75 -8.90
C ASP A 184 -10.24 21.30 -8.65
N ARG A 185 -9.15 20.88 -9.29
CA ARG A 185 -8.51 19.57 -9.04
C ARG A 185 -7.67 19.66 -7.77
N HIS A 186 -7.98 18.83 -6.78
CA HIS A 186 -7.33 18.80 -5.48
C HIS A 186 -6.37 17.62 -5.39
N TYR A 187 -5.21 17.86 -4.78
CA TYR A 187 -4.17 16.87 -4.55
C TYR A 187 -3.77 16.92 -3.09
N GLU A 188 -3.84 15.79 -2.42
CA GLU A 188 -3.61 15.67 -0.97
C GLU A 188 -2.52 14.66 -0.68
N ALA A 189 -1.87 14.80 0.48
CA ALA A 189 -0.77 13.93 0.86
C ALA A 189 -0.76 13.65 2.36
N LEU A 190 -0.45 12.40 2.71
CA LEU A 190 -0.10 12.02 4.08
C LEU A 190 1.20 12.72 4.51
N TYR A 191 2.19 12.71 3.62
CA TYR A 191 3.46 13.43 3.81
C TYR A 191 3.66 14.39 2.63
N PRO A 192 3.29 15.67 2.80
CA PRO A 192 3.33 16.65 1.72
C PRO A 192 4.73 17.18 1.44
N VAL A 193 4.87 17.87 0.32
CA VAL A 193 6.01 18.73 0.02
C VAL A 193 6.04 19.90 0.99
N THR A 194 7.16 20.12 1.67
CA THR A 194 7.30 21.18 2.68
C THR A 194 8.41 22.19 2.38
N ASP A 195 9.21 21.97 1.34
CA ASP A 195 10.43 22.73 1.05
C ASP A 195 10.29 23.78 -0.05
N GLY A 196 9.14 23.82 -0.74
CA GLY A 196 8.86 24.73 -1.85
C GLY A 196 9.68 24.49 -3.13
N ALA A 197 10.43 23.38 -3.19
CA ALA A 197 11.27 23.02 -4.34
C ALA A 197 10.45 22.51 -5.53
N VAL A 198 9.30 21.91 -5.24
CA VAL A 198 8.37 21.36 -6.23
C VAL A 198 7.28 22.40 -6.52
N LYS A 199 6.90 22.55 -7.79
CA LYS A 199 5.89 23.53 -8.25
C LYS A 199 4.57 22.90 -8.67
N GLU A 200 4.58 21.61 -8.95
CA GLU A 200 3.41 20.85 -9.39
C GLU A 200 3.35 19.51 -8.65
N PRO A 201 2.18 18.92 -8.39
CA PRO A 201 2.07 17.61 -7.76
C PRO A 201 2.90 16.54 -8.50
N ASP A 202 3.79 15.86 -7.76
CA ASP A 202 4.50 14.67 -8.24
C ASP A 202 4.65 13.65 -7.10
N PHE A 203 3.76 12.68 -7.09
CA PHE A 203 3.63 11.69 -6.02
C PHE A 203 4.72 10.62 -6.02
N HIS A 204 5.50 10.52 -7.10
CA HIS A 204 6.64 9.60 -7.22
C HIS A 204 7.95 10.17 -6.62
N LEU A 205 7.91 11.36 -6.02
CA LEU A 205 9.10 11.98 -5.41
C LEU A 205 9.45 11.32 -4.08
N LYS A 206 10.34 10.32 -4.17
CA LYS A 206 10.80 9.50 -3.05
C LYS A 206 11.28 10.27 -1.82
N GLN A 207 11.77 11.50 -1.97
CA GLN A 207 12.31 12.27 -0.84
C GLN A 207 11.24 12.70 0.19
N TYR A 208 9.96 12.68 -0.18
CA TYR A 208 8.86 13.04 0.72
C TYR A 208 8.26 11.85 1.45
N PHE A 209 8.62 10.62 1.05
CA PHE A 209 8.20 9.40 1.74
C PHE A 209 8.82 9.35 3.12
N GLN A 210 8.05 8.93 4.12
CA GLN A 210 8.55 8.82 5.49
C GLN A 210 8.90 7.37 5.85
N PRO A 211 9.80 7.16 6.82
CA PRO A 211 10.13 5.82 7.32
C PRO A 211 8.88 5.07 7.78
N PHE A 212 8.75 3.82 7.34
CA PHE A 212 7.64 2.94 7.67
C PHE A 212 8.17 1.58 8.13
N ASP A 213 7.80 1.20 9.35
CA ASP A 213 8.07 -0.15 9.85
C ASP A 213 7.00 -1.13 9.37
N ILE A 214 7.24 -1.73 8.20
CA ILE A 214 6.37 -2.75 7.59
C ILE A 214 6.06 -3.92 8.51
N ARG A 215 6.91 -4.21 9.51
CA ARG A 215 6.69 -5.30 10.48
C ARG A 215 5.49 -5.05 11.39
N ARG A 216 4.91 -3.85 11.35
CA ARG A 216 3.65 -3.54 12.03
C ARG A 216 2.45 -4.21 11.35
N VAL A 217 2.54 -4.50 10.06
CA VAL A 217 1.43 -4.99 9.21
C VAL A 217 1.77 -6.26 8.42
N VAL A 218 3.04 -6.66 8.37
CA VAL A 218 3.50 -7.92 7.76
C VAL A 218 4.31 -8.72 8.79
N PRO A 219 4.03 -10.02 9.00
CA PRO A 219 4.82 -10.84 9.93
C PRO A 219 6.29 -10.91 9.53
N GLU A 220 7.18 -11.02 10.52
CA GLU A 220 8.61 -11.13 10.25
C GLU A 220 8.94 -12.31 9.34
N GLY A 221 9.88 -12.08 8.40
CA GLY A 221 10.35 -13.09 7.46
C GLY A 221 9.62 -13.06 6.11
N TYR A 222 8.39 -12.54 6.04
CA TYR A 222 7.64 -12.44 4.77
C TYR A 222 8.04 -11.26 3.89
N ASN A 223 8.75 -10.28 4.44
CA ASN A 223 9.17 -9.07 3.72
C ASN A 223 10.70 -8.96 3.56
N ARG A 224 11.47 -10.03 3.80
CA ARG A 224 12.94 -10.00 3.64
C ARG A 224 13.38 -10.00 2.17
N LYS A 225 12.49 -10.42 1.28
CA LYS A 225 12.60 -10.46 -0.18
C LYS A 225 11.19 -10.30 -0.77
N ALA A 226 11.07 -10.13 -2.08
CA ALA A 226 9.75 -10.24 -2.71
C ALA A 226 9.13 -11.60 -2.38
N TYR A 227 7.84 -11.60 -2.01
CA TYR A 227 7.17 -12.82 -1.58
C TYR A 227 6.66 -13.60 -2.80
N THR A 228 7.12 -14.84 -2.96
CA THR A 228 6.56 -15.74 -3.99
C THR A 228 5.28 -16.38 -3.48
N ASP A 229 4.13 -16.00 -4.06
CA ASP A 229 2.84 -16.56 -3.72
C ASP A 229 2.43 -17.69 -4.68
N LEU A 230 1.65 -18.66 -4.21
CA LEU A 230 1.18 -19.77 -5.04
C LEU A 230 0.12 -19.35 -6.09
N LYS A 231 -0.68 -18.32 -5.79
CA LYS A 231 -1.67 -17.76 -6.73
C LYS A 231 -1.00 -16.76 -7.67
N TYR A 232 -0.17 -15.86 -7.14
CA TYR A 232 0.35 -14.71 -7.90
C TYR A 232 1.76 -14.88 -8.45
N GLY A 233 2.53 -15.89 -8.02
CA GLY A 233 3.94 -16.03 -8.38
C GLY A 233 4.83 -15.01 -7.67
N ASN A 234 6.01 -14.73 -8.24
CA ASN A 234 6.87 -13.62 -7.82
C ASN A 234 6.74 -12.46 -8.82
N MET A 235 6.10 -11.38 -8.39
CA MET A 235 5.85 -10.21 -9.24
C MET A 235 7.12 -9.38 -9.53
N TRP A 236 8.22 -9.66 -8.82
CA TRP A 236 9.47 -8.90 -8.89
C TRP A 236 10.62 -9.69 -9.52
N ASP A 237 10.36 -10.88 -10.07
CA ASP A 237 11.38 -11.77 -10.66
C ASP A 237 12.23 -11.09 -11.74
N SER A 238 11.64 -10.21 -12.55
CA SER A 238 12.36 -9.50 -13.62
C SER A 238 13.42 -8.54 -13.11
N VAL A 239 13.26 -8.03 -11.89
CA VAL A 239 14.19 -7.10 -11.25
C VAL A 239 15.20 -7.84 -10.37
N GLU A 240 14.76 -8.89 -9.67
CA GLU A 240 15.64 -9.65 -8.77
C GLU A 240 16.68 -10.52 -9.51
N ASN A 241 16.42 -10.91 -10.76
CA ASN A 241 17.32 -11.74 -11.57
C ASN A 241 18.17 -10.95 -12.58
N ALA A 242 18.11 -9.61 -12.54
CA ALA A 242 18.88 -8.73 -13.43
C ALA A 242 20.30 -8.38 -12.90
N GLU A 243 20.65 -8.84 -11.69
CA GLU A 243 21.99 -8.75 -11.07
C GLU A 243 22.82 -10.01 -11.29
#